data_AF-A0A1M3E618-F1
#
_entry.id   AF-A0A1M3E618-F1
#
_cell.length_a   1.000
_cell.length_b   1.000
_cell.length_c   1.000
_cell.angle_alpha   90.00
_cell.angle_beta   90.00
_cell.angle_gamma   90.00
#
_symmetry.space_group_name_H-M   'P 1'
#
loop_
_entity.id
_entity.type
_entity.pdbx_description
1 polymer ?
#
loop_
_entity_poly.entity_id
_entity_poly.type
_entity_poly.pdbx_seq_one_letter_code
_entity_poly.pdbx_strand_id
1 'polypeptide(L)' 'MGIVIFLLSVSLLVALFFLGAYVWGVKSGQFDDDYSPAHRIFFDDNTASKSKTNNK' A
#
# COMPACT_ATOMS: atom_id res chain seq x y z
N MET A 1 13.71 -22.97 33.10
CA MET A 1 12.28 -22.56 33.02
C MET A 1 12.09 -21.07 32.76
N GLY A 2 12.85 -20.16 33.41
CA GLY A 2 12.71 -18.70 33.16
C GLY A 2 13.00 -18.26 31.72
N ILE A 3 13.99 -18.86 31.05
CA ILE A 3 14.35 -18.49 29.67
C ILE A 3 13.24 -18.82 28.67
N VAL A 4 12.49 -19.90 28.91
CA VAL A 4 11.39 -20.33 28.04
C VAL A 4 10.24 -19.33 28.13
N ILE A 5 9.89 -18.90 29.34
CA ILE A 5 8.83 -17.91 29.56
C ILE A 5 9.25 -16.56 28.94
N PHE A 6 10.52 -16.16 29.07
CA PHE A 6 11.03 -14.95 28.44
C PHE A 6 10.91 -15.00 26.91
N LEU A 7 11.38 -16.09 26.29
CA LEU A 7 11.31 -16.28 24.84
C LEU A 7 9.87 -16.32 24.32
N LEU A 8 8.95 -16.96 25.06
CA LEU A 8 7.53 -16.97 24.72
C LEU A 8 6.93 -15.56 24.73
N SER A 9 7.22 -14.76 25.76
CA SER A 9 6.75 -13.38 25.84
C SER A 9 7.28 -12.52 24.70
N VAL A 10 8.57 -12.63 24.38
CA VAL A 10 9.18 -11.90 23.25
C VAL A 10 8.55 -12.33 21.92
N SER A 11 8.38 -13.63 21.70
CA SER A 11 7.74 -14.16 20.48
C SER A 11 6.31 -13.65 20.32
N LEU A 12 5.53 -13.61 21.41
CA LEU A 12 4.16 -13.09 21.39
C LEU A 12 4.12 -11.59 21.07
N LEU A 13 5.02 -10.79 21.65
CA LEU A 13 5.14 -9.36 21.36
C LEU A 13 5.47 -9.11 19.89
N VAL A 14 6.39 -9.88 19.32
CA VAL A 14 6.75 -9.79 17.91
C VAL A 14 5.56 -10.14 17.01
N ALA A 15 4.82 -11.20 17.34
CA ALA A 15 3.62 -11.58 16.59
C ALA A 15 2.54 -10.49 16.63
N LEU A 16 2.28 -9.90 17.80
CA LEU A 16 1.32 -8.79 17.94
C LEU A 16 1.77 -7.53 17.21
N PHE A 17 3.08 -7.23 17.23
CA PHE A 17 3.64 -6.10 16.48
C PHE A 17 3.39 -6.26 14.98
N PHE A 18 3.71 -7.42 14.40
CA PHE A 18 3.47 -7.69 12.98
C PHE A 18 1.99 -7.69 12.63
N LEU A 19 1.13 -8.25 13.50
CA LEU A 19 -0.31 -8.23 13.30
C LEU A 19 -0.85 -6.79 13.32
N GLY A 20 -0.39 -5.96 14.25
CA GLY A 20 -0.78 -4.54 14.33
C GLY A 20 -0.34 -3.74 13.09
N ALA A 21 0.90 -3.95 12.65
CA ALA A 21 1.42 -3.35 11.43
C ALA A 21 0.63 -3.80 10.19
N TYR A 22 0.28 -5.08 10.10
CA TYR A 22 -0.54 -5.63 9.02
C TYR A 22 -1.93 -4.98 8.98
N VAL A 23 -2.64 -4.95 10.10
CA VAL A 23 -3.98 -4.34 10.17
C VAL A 23 -3.91 -2.85 9.83
N TRP A 24 -2.88 -2.14 10.29
CA TRP A 24 -2.68 -0.74 9.94
C TRP A 24 -2.45 -0.55 8.43
N GLY A 25 -1.60 -1.36 7.81
CA GLY A 25 -1.32 -1.31 6.38
C GLY A 25 -2.54 -1.61 5.50
N VAL A 26 -3.36 -2.59 5.90
CA VAL A 26 -4.65 -2.87 5.22
C VAL A 26 -5.60 -1.69 5.35
N LYS A 27 -5.72 -1.10 6.55
CA LYS A 27 -6.60 0.05 6.77
C LYS A 27 -6.10 1.31 6.06
N SER A 28 -4.79 1.47 5.88
CA SER A 28 -4.21 2.64 5.21
C SER A 28 -4.30 2.59 3.69
N GLY A 29 -4.91 1.54 3.12
CA GLY A 29 -5.02 1.39 1.67
C GLY A 29 -3.68 1.15 0.99
N GLN A 30 -2.67 0.60 1.70
CA GLN A 30 -1.36 0.33 1.11
C GLN A 30 -1.44 -0.70 -0.04
N PHE A 31 -2.50 -1.50 -0.05
CA PHE A 31 -2.80 -2.49 -1.09
C PHE A 31 -3.77 -1.97 -2.17
N ASP A 32 -4.19 -0.71 -2.11
CA ASP A 32 -5.10 -0.13 -3.12
C ASP A 32 -4.37 0.32 -4.40
N ASP A 33 -3.03 0.29 -4.41
CA ASP A 33 -2.20 0.58 -5.59
C ASP A 33 -1.99 -0.65 -6.49
N ASP A 34 -3.07 -1.39 -6.74
CA ASP A 34 -3.11 -2.52 -7.68
C ASP A 34 -3.15 -2.06 -9.15
N TYR A 35 -3.31 -0.75 -9.39
CA TYR A 35 -3.37 -0.17 -10.74
C TYR A 35 -1.98 0.25 -11.23
N SER A 36 -1.30 -0.71 -11.86
CA SER A 36 0.00 -0.49 -12.50
C SER A 36 -0.02 0.77 -13.40
N PRO A 37 1.01 1.64 -13.31
CA PRO A 37 1.11 2.86 -14.12
C PRO A 37 1.22 2.57 -15.63
N ALA A 38 1.49 1.31 -16.00
CA ALA A 38 1.57 0.87 -17.39
C ALA A 38 0.26 1.12 -18.17
N HIS A 39 -0.92 0.96 -17.55
CA HIS A 39 -2.18 1.19 -18.28
C HIS A 39 -2.41 2.68 -18.56
N ARG A 40 -1.95 3.56 -17.66
CA ARG A 40 -2.15 5.00 -17.80
C ARG A 40 -1.35 5.54 -18.97
N ILE A 41 -0.09 5.13 -19.13
CA ILE A 41 0.82 5.66 -20.15
C ILE A 41 0.34 5.34 -21.58
N PHE A 42 -0.29 4.17 -21.83
CA PHE A 42 -0.78 3.83 -23.17
C PHE A 42 -2.14 4.47 -23.53
N PHE A 43 -2.94 4.89 -22.55
CA PHE A 43 -4.30 5.40 -22.78
C PHE A 43 -4.48 6.91 -22.47
N ASP A 44 -3.60 7.56 -21.70
CA ASP A 44 -3.68 9.02 -21.39
C ASP A 44 -3.25 9.91 -22.58
N ASP A 45 -2.45 9.42 -23.52
CA ASP A 45 -1.94 10.21 -24.66
C ASP A 45 -3.04 10.69 -25.63
N ASN A 46 -4.24 10.11 -25.57
CA ASN A 46 -5.34 10.48 -26.45
C ASN A 46 -6.17 11.70 -25.97
N THR A 47 -5.96 12.19 -24.74
CA THR A 47 -6.82 13.26 -24.16
C THR A 47 -6.19 14.67 -24.22
N ALA A 48 -4.88 14.79 -24.41
CA ALA A 48 -4.18 16.08 -24.42
C ALA A 48 -4.42 16.95 -25.68
N SER A 49 -5.03 16.40 -26.74
CA SER A 49 -5.21 17.12 -28.02
C SER A 49 -6.46 18.01 -28.09
N LYS A 50 -7.49 17.82 -27.24
CA LYS A 50 -8.79 18.51 -27.42
C LYS A 50 -8.98 19.87 -26.73
N SER A 51 -7.99 20.40 -26.00
CA SER A 51 -8.18 21.63 -25.19
C SER A 51 -7.41 22.88 -25.69
N LYS A 52 -6.61 22.77 -26.76
CA LYS A 52 -5.77 23.89 -27.25
C LYS A 52 -6.22 24.45 -28.61
N THR A 53 -7.52 24.54 -28.85
CA THR A 53 -8.04 25.33 -29.98
C THR A 53 -9.42 25.84 -29.61
N ASN A 54 -9.47 27.07 -29.09
CA ASN A 54 -10.56 28.04 -29.17
C ASN A 54 -10.47 28.98 -27.97
N ASN A 55 -9.64 30.01 -28.10
CA ASN A 55 -9.97 31.33 -27.57
C ASN A 55 -9.39 32.36 -28.52
N LYS A 56 -10.31 32.95 -29.26
CA LYS A 56 -10.19 34.14 -30.11
C LYS A 56 -10.03 35.37 -29.23
#